data_AF-A0A945FSY9-F1
#
_entry.id   AF-A0A945FSY9-F1
#
_cell.length_a   1.000
_cell.length_b   1.000
_cell.length_c   1.000
_cell.angle_alpha   90.00
_cell.angle_beta   90.00
_cell.angle_gamma   90.00
#
_symmetry.space_group_name_H-M   'P 1'
#
loop_
_entity.id
_entity.type
_entity.pdbx_description
1 polymer ?
#
loop_
_entity_poly.entity_id
_entity_poly.type
_entity_poly.pdbx_seq_one_letter_code
_entity_poly.pdbx_strand_id
1 'polypeptide(L)'
;MNMGNHIGLLGAVCKKTNINGIVRWDCSKAEWYHPPAYPTYLFHNPPLRTAETVTFDPLIERDIYGTVSGRFFSRGVRCLYTLQIDADQTFVLVLTPPGGHCRIENTKLFVDDIVVDYRIAPRRD
;
A
#
# COMPACT_ATOMS: atom_id res chain seq x y z
N MET A 1 4.84 -6.48 -34.25
CA MET A 1 4.78 -7.05 -32.89
C MET A 1 4.05 -6.04 -32.01
N ASN A 2 2.76 -6.27 -31.72
CA ASN A 2 1.88 -5.28 -31.10
C ASN A 2 2.07 -5.26 -29.58
N MET A 3 2.65 -4.17 -29.05
CA MET A 3 2.85 -3.92 -27.61
C MET A 3 1.51 -3.53 -26.92
N GLY A 4 0.41 -4.22 -27.20
CA GLY A 4 -0.91 -3.88 -26.66
C GLY A 4 -1.15 -4.43 -25.25
N ASN A 5 -0.61 -5.61 -24.95
CA ASN A 5 -0.87 -6.31 -23.69
C ASN A 5 -0.27 -5.58 -22.47
N HIS A 6 0.84 -4.85 -22.64
CA HIS A 6 1.48 -4.11 -21.55
C HIS A 6 0.69 -2.87 -21.11
N ILE A 7 -0.01 -2.20 -22.03
CA ILE A 7 -0.85 -1.03 -21.72
C ILE A 7 -2.11 -1.46 -20.97
N GLY A 8 -2.68 -2.62 -21.33
CA GLY A 8 -3.81 -3.21 -20.61
C GLY A 8 -3.47 -3.54 -19.16
N LEU A 9 -2.31 -4.16 -18.92
CA LEU A 9 -1.81 -4.41 -17.56
C LEU A 9 -1.61 -3.10 -16.80
N LEU A 10 -0.96 -2.11 -17.42
CA LEU A 10 -0.73 -0.80 -16.82
C LEU A 10 -2.04 -0.10 -16.43
N GLY A 11 -3.05 -0.15 -17.30
CA GLY A 11 -4.39 0.40 -17.01
C GLY A 11 -5.13 -0.32 -15.89
N ALA A 12 -4.87 -1.62 -15.69
CA ALA A 12 -5.50 -2.40 -14.63
C ALA A 12 -4.93 -2.09 -13.23
N VAL A 13 -3.61 -1.86 -13.15
CA VAL A 13 -2.86 -1.65 -11.90
C VAL A 13 -2.76 -0.16 -11.51
N CYS A 14 -2.64 0.75 -12.47
CA CYS A 14 -2.60 2.18 -12.18
C CYS A 14 -3.98 2.69 -11.76
N LYS A 15 -4.02 3.40 -10.64
CA LYS A 15 -5.22 4.05 -10.12
C LYS A 15 -5.03 5.56 -10.16
N LYS A 16 -6.12 6.28 -10.46
CA LYS A 16 -6.14 7.74 -10.31
C LYS A 16 -6.08 8.11 -8.84
N THR A 17 -5.45 9.24 -8.57
CA THR A 17 -5.52 9.97 -7.29
C THR A 17 -6.25 11.29 -7.52
N ASN A 18 -6.50 12.03 -6.45
CA ASN A 18 -7.02 13.40 -6.52
C ASN A 18 -5.98 14.41 -7.04
N ILE A 19 -4.69 14.05 -7.08
CA ILE A 19 -3.60 14.91 -7.55
C ILE A 19 -2.97 14.32 -8.82
N ASN A 20 -3.15 15.00 -9.95
CA ASN A 20 -2.53 14.57 -11.20
C ASN A 20 -1.00 14.48 -11.06
N GLY A 21 -0.43 13.37 -11.52
CA GLY A 21 1.00 13.10 -11.46
C GLY A 21 1.47 12.35 -10.22
N ILE A 22 0.63 12.19 -9.17
CA ILE A 22 0.92 11.24 -8.09
C ILE A 22 0.54 9.84 -8.53
N VAL A 23 1.50 8.92 -8.44
CA VAL A 23 1.30 7.52 -8.81
C VAL A 23 0.59 6.80 -7.67
N ARG A 24 -0.49 6.10 -7.99
CA ARG A 24 -1.09 5.06 -7.13
C ARG A 24 -1.15 3.76 -7.91
N TRP A 25 -0.52 2.72 -7.37
CA TRP A 25 -0.43 1.41 -8.02
C TRP A 25 -1.06 0.33 -7.14
N ASP A 26 -1.91 -0.50 -7.72
CA ASP A 26 -2.50 -1.67 -7.07
C ASP A 26 -1.54 -2.87 -7.18
N CYS A 27 -0.78 -3.12 -6.13
CA CYS A 27 0.25 -4.16 -6.12
C CYS A 27 -0.36 -5.56 -6.15
N SER A 28 -1.55 -5.74 -5.57
CA SER A 28 -2.27 -7.02 -5.58
C SER A 28 -2.70 -7.42 -7.00
N LYS A 29 -2.97 -6.46 -7.89
CA LYS A 29 -3.31 -6.72 -9.29
C LYS A 29 -2.11 -6.91 -10.21
N ALA A 30 -0.92 -6.54 -9.76
CA ALA A 30 0.30 -6.65 -10.56
C ALA A 30 0.92 -8.05 -10.53
N GLU A 31 0.63 -8.82 -9.48
CA GLU A 31 1.07 -10.20 -9.33
C GLU A 31 -0.12 -11.13 -9.57
N TRP A 32 -0.07 -11.97 -10.60
CA TRP A 32 -1.20 -12.84 -10.96
C TRP A 32 -1.26 -14.10 -10.09
N TYR A 33 -0.13 -14.53 -9.53
CA TYR A 33 0.00 -15.76 -8.76
C TYR A 33 0.44 -15.51 -7.31
N HIS A 34 -0.07 -14.45 -6.68
CA HIS A 34 0.28 -14.13 -5.30
C HIS A 34 -0.37 -15.12 -4.31
N PRO A 35 0.33 -15.48 -3.21
CA PRO A 35 -0.33 -16.11 -2.06
C PRO A 35 -1.38 -15.15 -1.46
N PRO A 36 -2.32 -15.60 -0.62
CA PRO A 36 -3.32 -14.72 0.00
C PRO A 36 -2.68 -13.44 0.56
N ALA A 37 -3.21 -12.29 0.16
CA ALA A 37 -2.68 -10.98 0.52
C ALA A 37 -3.83 -9.97 0.66
N TYR A 38 -3.67 -9.03 1.58
CA TYR A 38 -4.60 -7.90 1.69
C TYR A 38 -4.36 -6.88 0.57
N PRO A 39 -5.36 -6.03 0.25
CA PRO A 39 -5.18 -4.96 -0.73
C PRO A 39 -3.97 -4.10 -0.40
N THR A 40 -3.05 -4.01 -1.37
CA THR A 40 -1.77 -3.32 -1.20
C THR A 40 -1.60 -2.25 -2.27
N TYR A 41 -1.29 -1.03 -1.85
CA TYR A 41 -1.12 0.11 -2.74
C TYR A 41 0.23 0.78 -2.55
N LEU A 42 0.94 1.00 -3.66
CA LEU A 42 2.09 1.88 -3.70
C LEU A 42 1.63 3.30 -4.05
N PHE A 43 2.12 4.28 -3.30
CA PHE A 43 1.99 5.70 -3.60
C PHE A 43 3.38 6.29 -3.77
N HIS A 44 3.59 7.05 -4.85
CA HIS A 44 4.87 7.72 -5.10
C HIS A 44 4.63 9.14 -5.63
N ASN A 45 5.34 10.10 -5.02
CA ASN A 45 5.43 11.47 -5.51
C ASN A 45 6.73 11.64 -6.30
N PRO A 46 6.68 11.84 -7.62
CA PRO A 46 7.88 12.02 -8.44
C PRO A 46 8.82 13.13 -7.93
N PRO A 47 10.13 13.05 -8.26
CA PRO A 47 11.07 14.10 -7.91
C PRO A 47 10.69 15.45 -8.54
N LEU A 48 11.21 16.54 -7.96
CA LEU A 48 10.98 17.94 -8.39
C LEU A 48 9.54 18.47 -8.16
N ARG A 49 8.70 17.73 -7.44
CA ARG A 49 7.40 18.20 -6.94
C ARG A 49 7.51 18.73 -5.50
N THR A 50 6.48 19.41 -5.02
CA THR A 50 6.33 19.74 -3.59
C THR A 50 5.61 18.62 -2.85
N ALA A 51 5.51 18.73 -1.53
CA ALA A 51 4.63 17.87 -0.75
C ALA A 51 3.18 18.03 -1.23
N GLU A 52 2.49 16.89 -1.36
CA GLU A 52 1.12 16.81 -1.87
C GLU A 52 0.26 16.00 -0.90
N THR A 53 -1.04 16.28 -0.89
CA THR A 53 -1.99 15.56 -0.05
C THR A 53 -2.92 14.71 -0.91
N VAL A 54 -2.73 13.39 -0.86
CA VAL A 54 -3.60 12.46 -1.57
C VAL A 54 -4.65 11.86 -0.66
N THR A 55 -5.81 11.57 -1.23
CA THR A 55 -6.92 10.95 -0.52
C THR A 55 -7.35 9.65 -1.20
N PHE A 56 -7.65 8.62 -0.41
CA PHE A 56 -8.26 7.40 -0.93
C PHE A 56 -9.26 6.79 0.05
N ASP A 57 -10.24 6.07 -0.48
CA ASP A 57 -11.25 5.36 0.29
C ASP A 57 -10.85 3.88 0.44
N PRO A 58 -10.78 3.32 1.68
CA PRO A 58 -10.57 1.88 1.89
C PRO A 58 -11.80 1.02 1.57
N LEU A 59 -12.96 1.63 1.23
CA LEU A 59 -14.28 1.05 0.92
C LEU A 59 -14.98 0.33 2.07
N ILE A 60 -14.21 -0.32 2.94
CA ILE A 60 -14.66 -0.90 4.19
C ILE A 60 -13.69 -0.49 5.30
N GLU A 61 -14.05 -0.73 6.56
CA GLU A 61 -13.18 -0.43 7.69
C GLU A 61 -11.84 -1.18 7.58
N ARG A 62 -10.73 -0.46 7.64
CA ARG A 62 -9.37 -1.04 7.52
C ARG A 62 -8.37 -0.38 8.46
N ASP A 63 -7.37 -1.17 8.87
CA ASP A 63 -6.14 -0.64 9.44
C ASP A 63 -5.12 -0.43 8.31
N ILE A 64 -4.35 0.66 8.39
CA ILE A 64 -3.40 1.06 7.35
C ILE A 64 -1.98 0.80 7.86
N TYR A 65 -1.34 -0.23 7.31
CA TYR A 65 0.03 -0.61 7.63
C TYR A 65 0.99 -0.13 6.53
N GLY A 66 2.09 0.52 6.92
CA GLY A 66 3.15 0.92 6.00
C GLY A 66 4.36 0.02 6.12
N THR A 67 4.66 -0.76 5.07
CA THR A 67 5.78 -1.73 5.07
C THR A 67 7.14 -1.03 5.06
N VAL A 68 7.27 0.09 4.35
CA VAL A 68 8.52 0.89 4.33
C VAL A 68 8.88 1.39 5.72
N SER A 69 7.88 1.81 6.51
CA SER A 69 8.06 2.31 7.87
C SER A 69 7.94 1.24 8.96
N GLY A 70 7.50 0.02 8.61
CA GLY A 70 7.25 -1.08 9.53
C GLY A 70 6.17 -0.82 10.59
N ARG A 71 5.21 0.08 10.36
CA ARG A 71 4.23 0.49 11.38
C ARG A 71 2.83 0.74 10.82
N PHE A 72 1.85 0.71 11.71
CA PHE A 72 0.49 1.18 11.41
C PHE A 72 0.44 2.71 11.45
N PHE A 73 -0.04 3.32 10.36
CA PHE A 73 -0.28 4.76 10.27
C PHE A 73 -1.64 5.14 10.85
N SER A 74 -2.64 4.27 10.69
CA SER A 74 -3.98 4.49 11.21
C SER A 74 -4.70 3.16 11.46
N ARG A 75 -5.70 3.19 12.34
CA ARG A 75 -6.52 2.04 12.72
C ARG A 75 -8.01 2.39 12.57
N GLY A 76 -8.83 1.43 12.15
CA GLY A 76 -10.29 1.59 12.05
C GLY A 76 -10.73 2.67 11.06
N VAL A 77 -10.04 2.81 9.93
CA VAL A 77 -10.37 3.83 8.93
C VAL A 77 -11.60 3.38 8.14
N ARG A 78 -12.71 4.10 8.29
CA ARG A 78 -14.02 3.82 7.66
C ARG A 78 -14.37 4.74 6.50
N CYS A 79 -13.69 5.88 6.42
CA CYS A 79 -13.96 6.95 5.47
C CYS A 79 -12.69 7.26 4.66
N LEU A 80 -12.75 8.32 3.88
CA LEU A 80 -11.61 8.86 3.15
C LEU A 80 -10.37 9.00 4.06
N TYR A 81 -9.28 8.34 3.68
CA TYR A 81 -7.97 8.48 4.31
C TYR A 81 -7.15 9.51 3.58
N THR A 82 -6.45 10.35 4.35
CA THR A 82 -5.57 11.39 3.83
C THR A 82 -4.11 11.01 4.10
N LEU A 83 -3.28 11.08 3.07
CA LEU A 83 -1.86 10.79 3.12
C LEU A 83 -1.10 11.99 2.55
N GLN A 84 -0.26 12.61 3.38
CA GLN A 84 0.73 13.59 2.90
C GLN A 84 1.95 12.84 2.36
N ILE A 85 2.39 13.20 1.15
CA ILE A 85 3.54 12.61 0.48
C ILE A 85 4.49 13.72 0.05
N ASP A 86 5.67 13.75 0.65
CA ASP A 86 6.73 14.70 0.32
C ASP A 86 7.32 14.41 -1.07
N ALA A 87 8.13 15.34 -1.58
CA ALA A 87 8.83 15.17 -2.85
C ALA A 87 9.69 13.91 -2.84
N ASP A 88 9.66 13.12 -3.91
CA ASP A 88 10.42 11.86 -4.06
C ASP A 88 10.10 10.79 -2.99
N GLN A 89 9.02 10.97 -2.22
CA GLN A 89 8.63 10.03 -1.18
C GLN A 89 7.76 8.90 -1.74
N THR A 90 7.94 7.72 -1.17
CA THR A 90 7.19 6.52 -1.52
C THR A 90 6.60 5.86 -0.28
N PHE A 91 5.33 5.45 -0.39
CA PHE A 91 4.65 4.61 0.59
C PHE A 91 4.21 3.31 -0.06
N VAL A 92 4.30 2.22 0.68
CA VAL A 92 3.63 0.95 0.35
C VAL A 92 2.69 0.63 1.51
N LEU A 93 1.40 0.76 1.25
CA LEU A 93 0.35 0.64 2.26
C LEU A 93 -0.44 -0.65 2.06
N VAL A 94 -0.54 -1.44 3.12
CA VAL A 94 -1.36 -2.65 3.20
C VAL A 94 -2.60 -2.34 4.03
N LEU A 95 -3.78 -2.60 3.48
CA LEU A 95 -5.08 -2.36 4.14
C LEU A 95 -5.56 -3.64 4.82
N THR A 96 -5.23 -3.82 6.09
CA THR A 96 -5.58 -5.02 6.86
C THR A 96 -6.98 -4.90 7.48
N PRO A 97 -7.59 -6.02 7.91
CA PRO A 97 -8.80 -5.97 8.73
C PRO A 97 -8.58 -5.14 10.01
N PRO A 98 -9.62 -4.46 10.51
CA PRO A 98 -9.50 -3.68 11.73
C PRO A 98 -9.28 -4.60 12.92
N GLY A 99 -8.23 -4.33 13.71
CA GLY A 99 -7.95 -5.10 14.92
C GLY A 99 -7.52 -6.56 14.67
N GLY A 100 -7.05 -6.89 13.46
CA GLY A 100 -6.54 -8.23 13.16
C GLY A 100 -5.38 -8.64 14.06
N HIS A 101 -5.25 -9.93 14.34
CA HIS A 101 -4.28 -10.47 15.28
C HIS A 101 -2.85 -10.40 14.71
N CYS A 102 -2.03 -9.48 15.23
CA CYS A 102 -0.67 -9.28 14.76
C CYS A 102 0.30 -10.28 15.39
N ARG A 103 1.01 -11.06 14.57
CA ARG A 103 2.01 -12.02 15.02
C ARG A 103 3.28 -11.88 14.21
N ILE A 104 4.42 -11.77 14.89
CA ILE A 104 5.73 -11.73 14.23
C ILE A 104 6.34 -13.13 14.30
N GLU A 105 6.75 -13.67 13.16
CA GLU A 105 7.57 -14.87 13.10
C GLU A 105 8.78 -14.62 12.22
N ASN A 106 9.97 -14.82 12.77
CA ASN A 106 11.24 -14.50 12.10
C ASN A 106 11.24 -13.03 11.62
N THR A 107 11.32 -12.80 10.31
CA THR A 107 11.28 -11.47 9.70
C THR A 107 9.90 -11.09 9.16
N LYS A 108 8.87 -11.90 9.42
CA LYS A 108 7.54 -11.69 8.84
C LYS A 108 6.55 -11.16 9.88
N LEU A 109 5.75 -10.19 9.48
CA LEU A 109 4.55 -9.79 10.19
C LEU A 109 3.34 -10.48 9.56
N PHE A 110 2.60 -11.21 10.37
CA PHE A 110 1.29 -11.76 10.05
C PHE A 110 0.21 -10.90 10.68
N VAL A 111 -0.87 -10.67 9.95
CA VAL A 111 -2.14 -10.21 10.51
C VAL A 111 -3.17 -11.29 10.24
N ASP A 112 -3.65 -11.89 11.32
CA ASP A 112 -4.32 -13.18 11.33
C ASP A 112 -3.37 -14.24 10.73
N ASP A 113 -3.75 -14.89 9.62
CA ASP A 113 -2.93 -15.92 8.95
C ASP A 113 -2.27 -15.41 7.65
N ILE A 114 -2.42 -14.12 7.33
CA ILE A 114 -1.91 -13.52 6.10
C ILE A 114 -0.63 -12.73 6.39
N VAL A 115 0.42 -12.97 5.58
CA VAL A 115 1.67 -12.22 5.66
C VAL A 115 1.45 -10.80 5.13
N VAL A 116 1.75 -9.81 5.96
CA VAL A 116 1.61 -8.37 5.67
C VAL A 116 2.96 -7.69 5.45
N ASP A 117 4.01 -8.15 6.12
CA ASP A 117 5.38 -7.69 5.91
C ASP A 117 6.33 -8.90 5.88
N TYR A 118 7.29 -8.90 4.97
CA TYR A 118 8.30 -9.96 4.85
C TYR A 118 9.65 -9.60 5.48
N ARG A 119 9.85 -8.32 5.82
CA ARG A 119 11.11 -7.76 6.32
C ARG A 119 10.87 -6.81 7.48
N ILE A 120 10.24 -7.29 8.54
CA ILE A 120 10.27 -6.58 9.82
C ILE A 120 11.68 -6.70 10.39
N ALA A 121 12.34 -5.56 10.61
CA ALA A 121 13.58 -5.55 11.37
C ALA A 121 13.25 -5.99 12.82
N PRO A 122 14.02 -6.91 13.44
CA PRO A 122 13.86 -7.16 14.85
C PRO A 122 14.09 -5.84 15.59
N ARG A 123 13.15 -5.47 16.47
CA ARG A 123 13.38 -4.36 17.41
C ARG A 123 14.66 -4.71 18.16
N ARG A 124 15.72 -3.92 17.99
CA ARG A 124 16.84 -3.91 18.91
C ARG A 124 16.34 -3.21 20.17
N ASP A 125 16.04 -4.02 21.16
CA ASP A 125 15.95 -3.69 22.58
C ASP A 125 17.28 -3.10 23.10
#